data_AF-A0AAQ0E7L3-F1
#
_entry.id   AF-A0AAQ0E7L3-F1
#
_cell.length_a   1.000
_cell.length_b   1.000
_cell.length_c   1.000
_cell.angle_alpha   90.00
_cell.angle_beta   90.00
_cell.angle_gamma   90.00
#
_symmetry.space_group_name_H-M   'P 1'
#
loop_
_entity.id
_entity.type
_entity.pdbx_description
1 polymer ?
#
loop_
_entity_poly.entity_id
_entity_poly.type
_entity_poly.pdbx_seq_one_letter_code
_entity_poly.pdbx_strand_id
1 'polypeptide(L)'
;MSHGLQWELTLLQDRWQATYREDAARLRLYQRELAHARRLPARPHASIRQLLRQCAAARRLKEHAQMSVRGCQSHIKQLSGYLSA
;
A
#
# COMPACT_ATOMS: atom_id res chain seq x y z
N MET A 1 -5.44 0.66 -30.75
CA MET A 1 -5.87 1.43 -29.56
C MET A 1 -5.65 0.71 -28.24
N SER A 2 -5.55 -0.63 -28.22
CA SER A 2 -5.33 -1.44 -27.01
C SER A 2 -3.94 -1.29 -26.37
N HIS A 3 -2.87 -1.17 -27.18
CA HIS A 3 -1.49 -1.07 -26.67
C HIS A 3 -1.22 0.18 -25.82
N GLY A 4 -1.84 1.32 -26.15
CA GLY A 4 -1.71 2.55 -25.37
C GLY A 4 -2.34 2.41 -23.97
N LEU A 5 -3.52 1.81 -23.92
CA LEU A 5 -4.24 1.57 -22.66
C LEU A 5 -3.54 0.52 -21.78
N GLN A 6 -2.93 -0.50 -22.39
CA GLN A 6 -2.11 -1.48 -21.68
C GLN A 6 -0.84 -0.86 -21.09
N TRP A 7 -0.20 0.06 -21.83
CA TRP A 7 0.94 0.83 -21.35
C TRP A 7 0.56 1.74 -20.17
N GLU A 8 -0.56 2.46 -20.27
CA GLU A 8 -1.08 3.32 -19.20
C GLU A 8 -1.40 2.53 -17.92
N LEU A 9 -2.03 1.36 -18.05
CA LEU A 9 -2.30 0.48 -16.90
C LEU A 9 -1.02 -0.07 -16.26
N THR A 10 0.02 -0.32 -17.05
CA THR A 10 1.32 -0.76 -16.56
C THR A 10 2.00 0.35 -15.76
N LEU A 11 2.01 1.57 -16.29
CA LEU A 11 2.50 2.75 -15.56
C LEU A 11 1.73 3.01 -14.27
N LEU A 12 0.40 2.86 -14.31
CA LEU A 12 -0.45 3.01 -13.13
C LEU A 12 -0.16 1.93 -12.09
N GLN A 13 0.03 0.68 -12.53
CA GLN A 13 0.44 -0.42 -11.66
C GLN A 13 1.76 -0.12 -10.96
N ASP A 14 2.78 0.35 -11.69
CA ASP A 14 4.10 0.67 -11.13
C ASP A 14 4.01 1.78 -10.09
N ARG A 15 3.20 2.82 -10.34
CA ARG A 15 2.91 3.87 -9.36
C ARG A 15 2.27 3.31 -8.10
N TRP A 16 1.24 2.47 -8.22
CA TRP A 16 0.61 1.84 -7.06
C TRP A 16 1.55 0.90 -6.30
N GLN A 17 2.48 0.23 -6.99
CA GLN A 17 3.52 -0.56 -6.34
C GLN A 17 4.50 0.31 -5.54
N ALA A 18 4.88 1.48 -6.07
CA ALA A 18 5.70 2.44 -5.33
C ALA A 18 4.97 2.91 -4.06
N THR A 19 3.71 3.34 -4.18
CA THR A 19 2.87 3.73 -3.04
C THR A 19 2.74 2.60 -2.01
N TYR A 20 2.51 1.36 -2.45
CA TYR A 20 2.48 0.19 -1.56
C TYR A 20 3.77 0.03 -0.76
N ARG A 21 4.93 0.19 -1.42
CA ARG A 21 6.24 0.06 -0.77
C ARG A 21 6.45 1.17 0.26
N GLU A 22 6.07 2.40 -0.07
CA GLU A 22 6.13 3.54 0.84
C GLU A 22 5.22 3.35 2.06
N ASP A 23 3.96 2.92 1.85
CA ASP A 23 3.02 2.66 2.94
C ASP A 23 3.46 1.49 3.82
N ALA A 24 4.05 0.45 3.22
CA ALA A 24 4.65 -0.64 3.96
C ALA A 24 5.84 -0.16 4.81
N ALA A 25 6.66 0.75 4.29
CA ALA A 25 7.77 1.35 5.04
C ALA A 25 7.26 2.22 6.20
N ARG A 26 6.25 3.08 5.96
CA ARG A 26 5.57 3.87 7.00
C ARG A 26 4.98 3.00 8.10
N LEU A 27 4.33 1.90 7.75
CA LEU A 27 3.78 0.96 8.72
C LEU A 27 4.88 0.35 9.61
N ARG A 28 6.00 -0.07 9.01
CA ARG A 28 7.15 -0.62 9.78
C ARG A 28 7.74 0.42 10.73
N LEU A 29 7.84 1.68 10.30
CA LEU A 29 8.31 2.78 11.13
C LEU A 29 7.41 2.96 12.37
N TYR A 30 6.10 3.12 12.16
CA TYR A 30 5.15 3.29 13.27
C TYR A 30 5.13 2.08 14.22
N GLN A 31 5.28 0.86 13.68
CA GLN A 31 5.37 -0.35 14.50
C GLN A 31 6.64 -0.36 15.37
N ARG A 32 7.77 0.09 14.83
CA ARG A 32 9.02 0.23 15.58
C ARG A 32 8.91 1.27 16.68
N GLU A 33 8.33 2.43 16.38
CA GLU A 33 8.07 3.50 17.36
C GLU A 33 7.12 3.03 18.45
N LEU A 34 6.06 2.30 18.09
CA LEU A 34 5.12 1.71 19.04
C LEU A 34 5.80 0.70 19.97
N ALA A 35 6.67 -0.15 19.43
CA ALA A 35 7.45 -1.10 20.23
C ALA A 35 8.39 -0.36 21.20
N HIS A 36 9.04 0.70 20.74
CA HIS A 36 9.89 1.55 21.58
C HIS A 36 9.10 2.22 22.71
N ALA A 37 7.99 2.90 22.38
CA ALA A 37 7.15 3.59 23.35
C ALA A 37 6.58 2.66 24.44
N ARG A 38 6.32 1.39 24.10
CA ARG A 38 5.85 0.38 25.06
C ARG A 38 6.91 -0.13 26.02
N ARG A 39 8.20 -0.01 25.66
CA ARG A 39 9.36 -0.40 26.48
C ARG A 39 9.76 0.67 27.49
N LEU A 40 9.28 1.91 27.32
CA LEU A 40 9.57 2.98 28.26
C LEU A 40 8.93 2.68 29.64
N PRO A 41 9.63 2.97 30.74
CA PRO A 41 9.16 2.70 32.10
C PRO A 41 7.89 3.50 32.45
N ALA A 42 7.78 4.74 31.98
CA ALA A 42 6.54 5.52 32.01
C ALA A 42 5.92 5.52 30.62
N ARG A 43 4.91 4.67 30.39
CA ARG A 43 4.28 4.52 29.07
C ARG A 43 3.47 5.77 28.71
N PRO A 44 3.81 6.48 27.61
CA PRO A 44 3.02 7.63 27.17
C PRO A 44 1.74 7.15 26.48
N HIS A 45 0.66 6.99 27.25
CA HIS A 45 -0.62 6.44 26.77
C HIS A 45 -1.20 7.21 25.56
N ALA A 46 -1.09 8.53 25.56
CA ALA A 46 -1.54 9.38 24.45
C ALA A 46 -0.75 9.07 23.15
N SER A 47 0.59 9.03 23.24
CA SER A 47 1.46 8.73 22.10
C SER A 47 1.27 7.30 21.59
N ILE A 48 1.10 6.31 22.47
CA ILE A 48 0.79 4.92 22.09
C ILE A 48 -0.54 4.84 21.33
N ARG A 49 -1.58 5.54 21.81
CA ARG A 49 -2.90 5.57 21.14
C ARG A 49 -2.78 6.22 19.75
N GLN A 50 -2.01 7.29 19.62
CA GLN A 50 -1.74 7.93 18.34
C GLN A 50 -0.99 7.00 17.38
N LEU A 51 0.08 6.34 17.84
CA LEU A 51 0.85 5.38 17.05
C LEU A 51 0.00 4.19 16.57
N LEU A 52 -0.92 3.70 17.42
CA LEU A 52 -1.88 2.66 17.02
C LEU A 52 -2.81 3.13 15.91
N ARG A 53 -3.30 4.38 15.97
CA ARG A 53 -4.14 4.97 14.90
C ARG A 53 -3.33 5.13 13.61
N GLN A 54 -2.09 5.59 13.69
CA GLN A 54 -1.20 5.72 12.54
C GLN A 54 -0.89 4.36 11.91
N CYS A 55 -0.63 3.32 12.70
CA CYS A 55 -0.50 1.95 12.21
C CYS A 55 -1.76 1.47 11.50
N ALA A 56 -2.94 1.74 12.06
CA ALA A 56 -4.21 1.37 11.45
C ALA A 56 -4.45 2.11 10.13
N ALA A 57 -4.14 3.41 10.06
CA ALA A 57 -4.24 4.19 8.82
C ALA A 57 -3.26 3.69 7.76
N ALA A 58 -1.99 3.48 8.11
CA ALA A 58 -0.97 2.96 7.20
C ALA A 58 -1.30 1.55 6.67
N ARG A 59 -1.92 0.69 7.50
CA ARG A 59 -2.45 -0.61 7.04
C ARG A 59 -3.52 -0.44 5.96
N ARG A 60 -4.51 0.42 6.18
CA ARG A 60 -5.58 0.67 5.19
C ARG A 60 -5.03 1.21 3.88
N LEU A 61 -4.08 2.16 3.95
CA LEU A 61 -3.45 2.72 2.75
C LEU A 61 -2.65 1.65 1.99
N LYS A 62 -1.86 0.83 2.70
CA LYS A 62 -1.13 -0.29 2.11
C LYS A 62 -2.08 -1.30 1.44
N GLU A 63 -3.17 -1.67 2.10
CA GLU A 63 -4.18 -2.58 1.57
C GLU A 63 -4.88 -1.99 0.34
N HIS A 64 -5.23 -0.71 0.38
CA HIS A 64 -5.80 0.00 -0.76
C HIS A 64 -4.85 -0.01 -1.96
N ALA A 65 -3.59 0.36 -1.77
CA ALA A 65 -2.58 0.31 -2.84
C ALA A 65 -2.44 -1.11 -3.40
N GLN A 66 -2.46 -2.14 -2.54
CA GLN A 66 -2.40 -3.53 -2.98
C GLN A 66 -3.63 -3.94 -3.81
N MET A 67 -4.83 -3.50 -3.43
CA MET A 67 -6.06 -3.73 -4.20
C MET A 67 -5.98 -3.05 -5.57
N SER A 68 -5.48 -1.80 -5.62
CA SER A 68 -5.28 -1.08 -6.89
C SER A 68 -4.30 -1.79 -7.82
N VAL A 69 -3.19 -2.32 -7.30
CA VAL A 69 -2.24 -3.14 -8.08
C VAL A 69 -2.94 -4.36 -8.67
N ARG A 70 -3.71 -5.11 -7.85
CA ARG A 70 -4.46 -6.28 -8.32
C ARG A 70 -5.51 -5.91 -9.37
N GLY A 71 -6.18 -4.77 -9.21
CA GLY A 71 -7.11 -4.23 -10.19
C GLY A 71 -6.44 -3.96 -11.54
N CYS A 72 -5.27 -3.31 -11.53
CA CYS A 72 -4.49 -3.08 -12.75
C CYS A 72 -4.08 -4.40 -13.42
N GLN A 73 -3.57 -5.36 -12.64
CA GLN A 73 -3.18 -6.69 -13.15
C GLN A 73 -4.36 -7.44 -13.79
N SER A 74 -5.54 -7.37 -13.17
CA SER A 74 -6.76 -7.97 -13.71
C SER A 74 -7.15 -7.34 -15.06
N HIS A 75 -7.15 -6.01 -15.15
CA HIS A 75 -7.47 -5.30 -16.39
C HIS A 75 -6.44 -5.60 -17.49
N ILE A 76 -5.15 -5.62 -17.17
CA ILE A 76 -4.09 -5.98 -18.15
C ILE A 76 -4.31 -7.40 -18.67
N LYS A 77 -4.63 -8.37 -17.79
CA LYS A 77 -4.91 -9.76 -18.18
C LYS A 77 -6.13 -9.86 -19.09
N GLN A 78 -7.21 -9.15 -18.77
CA GLN A 78 -8.41 -9.10 -19.61
C GLN A 78 -8.09 -8.55 -21.00
N LEU A 79 -7.42 -7.40 -21.09
CA LEU A 79 -7.03 -6.77 -22.36
C LEU A 79 -6.11 -7.68 -23.18
N SER A 80 -5.18 -8.38 -22.54
CA SER A 80 -4.28 -9.33 -23.23
C SER A 80 -5.04 -10.55 -23.77
N GLY A 81 -6.06 -11.02 -23.04
CA GLY A 81 -6.93 -12.12 -23.48
C GLY A 81 -7.82 -11.72 -24.67
N TYR A 82 -8.33 -10.49 -24.69
CA TYR A 82 -9.09 -9.96 -25.82
C TYR A 82 -8.24 -9.76 -27.09
N LEU A 83 -6.92 -9.63 -26.97
CA LEU A 83 -6.01 -9.49 -28.11
C LEU A 83 -5.53 -10.83 -28.69
N SER A 84 -5.82 -11.94 -28.00
CA SER A 84 -5.37 -13.29 -28.38
C SER A 84 -6.49 -14.16 -28.98
N ALA A 85 -7.70 -13.60 -29.15
CA ALA A 85 -8.88 -14.23 -29.74
C ALA A 85 -9.28 -13.48 -31.02
#